data_AF-A0A925L6V6-F1
#
_entry.id   AF-A0A925L6V6-F1
#
_cell.length_a   1.000
_cell.length_b   1.000
_cell.length_c   1.000
_cell.angle_alpha   90.00
_cell.angle_beta   90.00
_cell.angle_gamma   90.00
#
_symmetry.space_group_name_H-M   'P 1'
#
loop_
_entity.id
_entity.type
_entity.pdbx_description
1 polymer ?
#
loop_
_entity_poly.entity_id
_entity_poly.type
_entity_poly.pdbx_seq_one_letter_code
_entity_poly.pdbx_strand_id
1 'polypeptide(L)' 'GIRALACMPLPTEKRSEGQRDVAVQIQGVWVRPGDWLYADEDGIVVADRALT' A
#
# COMPACT_ATOMS: atom_id res chain seq x y z
N GLY A 1 10.66 4.12 3.74
CA GLY A 1 11.26 3.04 2.92
C GLY A 1 10.41 2.79 1.69
N ILE A 2 10.90 1.99 0.74
CA ILE A 2 10.15 1.56 -0.44
C ILE A 2 9.94 0.05 -0.31
N ARG A 3 8.69 -0.41 -0.47
CA ARG A 3 8.32 -1.83 -0.50
C ARG A 3 7.55 -2.12 -1.78
N ALA A 4 7.99 -3.13 -2.51
CA ALA A 4 7.39 -3.56 -3.77
C ALA A 4 7.56 -5.08 -3.91
N LEU A 5 6.69 -5.72 -4.69
CA LEU A 5 6.76 -7.17 -4.93
C LEU A 5 7.95 -7.55 -5.83
N ALA A 6 8.24 -6.75 -6.84
CA ALA A 6 9.33 -6.99 -7.80
C ALA A 6 9.65 -5.72 -8.59
N CYS A 7 10.78 -5.74 -9.30
CA CYS A 7 11.13 -4.73 -10.30
C CYS A 7 10.45 -5.05 -11.64
N MET A 8 9.96 -4.02 -12.33
CA MET A 8 9.46 -4.13 -13.70
C MET A 8 10.10 -3.04 -14.57
N PRO A 9 10.91 -3.38 -15.58
CA PRO A 9 11.66 -2.40 -16.36
C PRO A 9 10.83 -1.67 -17.42
N LEU A 10 9.67 -2.21 -17.80
CA LEU A 10 8.78 -1.58 -18.78
C LEU A 10 7.93 -0.49 -18.14
N PRO A 11 7.79 0.69 -18.77
CA PRO A 11 6.92 1.74 -18.28
C PRO A 11 5.45 1.36 -18.45
N THR A 12 4.58 1.91 -17.59
CA THR A 12 3.13 1.76 -17.71
C THR A 12 2.56 2.66 -18.81
N GLU A 13 1.48 2.21 -19.47
CA GLU A 13 0.68 3.06 -20.34
C GLU A 13 -0.18 4.02 -19.51
N LYS A 14 -0.07 5.33 -19.76
CA LYS A 14 -0.82 6.35 -19.01
C LYS A 14 -2.21 6.55 -19.60
N ARG A 15 -3.21 5.87 -19.04
CA ARG A 15 -4.62 5.98 -19.47
C ARG A 15 -5.46 6.98 -18.68
N SER A 16 -4.85 7.70 -17.74
CA SER A 16 -5.56 8.58 -16.78
C SER A 16 -6.64 7.85 -15.97
N GLU A 17 -6.47 6.54 -15.81
CA GLU A 17 -7.33 5.67 -15.03
C GLU A 17 -6.78 5.53 -13.61
N GLY A 18 -7.66 5.36 -12.62
CA GLY A 18 -7.30 5.17 -11.23
C GLY A 18 -8.34 5.76 -10.27
N GLN A 19 -8.38 5.22 -9.06
CA GLN A 19 -9.18 5.75 -7.96
C GLN A 19 -8.25 6.15 -6.82
N ARG A 20 -8.62 7.19 -6.07
CA ARG A 20 -7.88 7.69 -4.92
C ARG A 20 -8.80 7.64 -3.70
N ASP A 21 -8.20 7.48 -2.51
CA ASP A 21 -8.90 7.53 -1.23
C ASP A 21 -10.02 6.47 -1.13
N VAL A 22 -9.78 5.30 -1.72
CA VAL A 22 -10.66 4.13 -1.63
C VAL A 22 -9.99 3.03 -0.80
N ALA A 23 -10.80 2.25 -0.08
CA ALA A 23 -10.31 1.08 0.62
C ALA A 23 -9.85 0.01 -0.38
N VAL A 24 -8.67 -0.57 -0.15
CA VAL A 24 -8.10 -1.63 -0.98
C VAL A 24 -7.80 -2.87 -0.16
N GLN A 25 -7.82 -4.03 -0.80
CA GLN A 25 -7.43 -5.29 -0.18
C GLN A 25 -6.16 -5.81 -0.85
N ILE A 26 -5.09 -5.97 -0.08
CA ILE A 26 -3.78 -6.44 -0.54
C ILE A 26 -3.43 -7.70 0.23
N GLN A 27 -3.21 -8.82 -0.46
CA GLN A 27 -2.93 -10.12 0.17
C GLN A 27 -3.90 -10.47 1.32
N GLY A 28 -5.19 -10.15 1.15
CA GLY A 28 -6.24 -10.40 2.15
C GLY A 28 -6.37 -9.33 3.24
N VAL A 29 -5.41 -8.41 3.37
CA VAL A 29 -5.43 -7.33 4.37
C VAL A 29 -6.11 -6.10 3.81
N TRP A 30 -7.05 -5.52 4.57
CA TRP A 30 -7.66 -4.24 4.23
C TRP A 30 -6.73 -3.08 4.57
N VAL A 31 -6.61 -2.14 3.64
CA VAL A 31 -5.93 -0.84 3.85
C VAL A 31 -6.92 0.25 3.48
N ARG A 32 -7.27 1.09 4.45
CA ARG A 32 -8.24 2.16 4.29
C ARG A 32 -7.56 3.53 4.34
N PRO A 33 -8.13 4.55 3.69
CA PRO A 33 -7.70 5.92 3.91
C PRO A 33 -7.78 6.28 5.40
N GLY A 34 -6.67 6.76 5.97
CA GLY A 34 -6.56 7.12 7.38
C GLY A 34 -5.93 6.05 8.27
N ASP A 35 -5.77 4.81 7.80
CA ASP A 35 -5.03 3.78 8.53
C ASP A 35 -3.55 4.16 8.66
N TRP A 36 -2.93 3.69 9.75
CA TRP A 36 -1.51 3.79 10.02
C TRP A 36 -0.79 2.55 9.53
N LEU A 37 0.36 2.74 8.86
CA LEU A 37 1.20 1.66 8.33
C LEU A 37 2.58 1.74 8.97
N TYR A 38 3.01 0.62 9.54
CA TYR A 38 4.33 0.42 10.13
C TYR A 38 5.08 -0.62 9.29
N ALA A 39 6.35 -0.35 8.95
CA ALA A 39 7.14 -1.23 8.10
C ALA A 39 8.61 -1.23 8.52
N ASP A 40 9.16 -2.43 8.70
CA ASP A 40 10.58 -2.71 9.02
C ASP A 40 11.08 -3.88 8.17
N GLU A 41 12.21 -4.49 8.52
CA GLU A 41 12.81 -5.63 7.80
C GLU A 41 11.92 -6.87 7.81
N ASP A 42 11.23 -7.14 8.93
CA ASP A 42 10.42 -8.34 9.14
C ASP A 42 9.09 -8.28 8.39
N GLY A 43 8.48 -7.10 8.29
CA GLY A 43 7.21 -6.99 7.59
C GLY A 43 6.51 -5.65 7.64
N ILE A 44 5.19 -5.71 7.46
CA ILE A 44 4.29 -4.57 7.43
C ILE A 44 3.08 -4.86 8.32
N VAL A 45 2.71 -3.89 9.14
CA VAL A 45 1.51 -3.91 9.99
C VAL A 45 0.63 -2.71 9.67
N VAL A 46 -0.68 -2.93 9.62
CA VAL A 46 -1.69 -1.88 9.40
C VAL A 46 -2.57 -1.78 10.65
N ALA A 47 -2.82 -0.57 11.11
CA ALA A 47 -3.66 -0.26 12.27
C ALA A 47 -4.62 0.88 11.95
N ASP A 48 -5.79 0.89 12.60
CA ASP A 48 -6.82 1.93 12.45
C ASP A 48 -6.51 3.23 13.22
N ARG A 49 -5.38 3.25 13.95
CA ARG A 49 -4.92 4.36 14.78
C ARG A 49 -3.41 4.34 14.95
N ALA A 50 -2.86 5.46 15.39
CA ALA A 50 -1.47 5.53 15.81
C ALA A 50 -1.26 4.64 17.06
N LEU A 51 -0.23 3.81 17.01
CA LEU A 51 0.22 2.95 18.10
C LEU A 51 1.39 3.56 18.90
N THR A 52 1.82 4.77 18.53
CA THR A 52 2.96 5.51 19.09
C THR A 52 2.57 6.94 19.40
#